data_AF-W1XBR5-F1
#
_entry.id   AF-W1XBR5-F1
#
_cell.length_a   1.000
_cell.length_b   1.000
_cell.length_c   1.000
_cell.angle_alpha   90.00
_cell.angle_beta   90.00
_cell.angle_gamma   90.00
#
_symmetry.space_group_name_H-M   'P 1'
#
loop_
_entity.id
_entity.type
_entity.pdbx_description
1 polymer ?
#
loop_
_entity_poly.entity_id
_entity_poly.type
_entity_poly.pdbx_seq_one_letter_code
_entity_poly.pdbx_strand_id
1 'polypeptide(L)' 'HVDQGLALTRVFPDTATTRDINKAQIYAWRKGIKTLYYIRLRQMALEGTEIEGCVSCAL' A
#
# COMPACT_ATOMS: atom_id res chain seq x y z
N HIS A 1 9.27 9.08 19.72
CA HIS A 1 8.19 8.23 20.24
C HIS A 1 6.87 8.94 19.96
N VAL A 2 5.81 8.22 19.57
CA VAL A 2 4.48 8.81 19.28
C VAL A 2 3.49 8.17 20.25
N ASP A 3 2.77 9.00 21.00
CA ASP A 3 1.77 8.61 22.00
C ASP A 3 0.47 8.11 21.36
N GLN A 4 0.08 8.71 20.22
CA GLN A 4 -1.10 8.33 19.43
C GLN A 4 -0.76 7.41 18.23
N GLY A 5 -1.72 7.22 17.32
CA GLY A 5 -1.58 6.43 16.09
C GLY A 5 -1.03 7.24 14.91
N LEU A 6 -0.55 6.54 13.88
CA LEU A 6 -0.10 7.13 12.62
C LEU A 6 -0.81 6.43 11.46
N ALA A 7 -1.18 7.18 10.43
CA ALA A 7 -1.76 6.64 9.20
C ALA A 7 -0.66 5.95 8.38
N LEU A 8 -0.48 4.64 8.58
CA LEU A 8 0.50 3.84 7.86
C LEU A 8 -0.14 3.20 6.62
N THR A 9 0.33 3.57 5.44
CA THR A 9 -0.03 2.93 4.17
C THR A 9 1.06 1.96 3.73
N ARG A 10 0.69 0.72 3.39
CA ARG A 10 1.61 -0.28 2.84
C ARG A 10 1.33 -0.47 1.36
N VAL A 11 2.37 -0.45 0.54
CA VAL A 11 2.29 -0.69 -0.92
C VAL A 11 2.82 -2.10 -1.21
N PHE A 12 2.06 -2.87 -2.00
CA PHE A 12 2.37 -4.21 -2.46
C PHE A 12 2.46 -4.26 -3.99
N PRO A 13 3.25 -5.17 -4.58
CA PRO A 13 3.13 -5.46 -6.01
C PRO A 13 1.76 -6.07 -6.34
N ASP A 14 1.33 -5.95 -7.59
CA ASP A 14 0.15 -6.61 -8.16
C ASP A 14 0.18 -8.13 -8.05
N THR A 15 1.38 -8.71 -8.01
CA THR A 15 1.58 -10.16 -7.82
C THR A 15 1.42 -10.63 -6.37
N ALA A 16 1.14 -9.73 -5.41
CA ALA A 16 1.01 -10.10 -4.00
C ALA A 16 -0.25 -10.92 -3.74
N THR A 17 -0.11 -12.03 -3.03
CA THR A 17 -1.26 -12.85 -2.63
C THR A 17 -1.89 -12.35 -1.35
N THR A 18 -3.12 -12.75 -1.08
CA THR A 18 -3.79 -12.50 0.22
C THR A 18 -3.00 -13.07 1.40
N ARG A 19 -2.25 -14.17 1.18
CA ARG A 19 -1.35 -14.76 2.17
C ARG A 19 -0.17 -13.83 2.49
N ASP A 20 0.39 -13.17 1.50
CA ASP A 20 1.51 -12.23 1.70
C ASP A 20 1.06 -10.98 2.46
N ILE A 21 -0.14 -10.48 2.14
CA ILE A 21 -0.78 -9.39 2.87
C ILE A 21 -0.98 -9.78 4.35
N ASN A 22 -1.53 -10.97 4.61
CA ASN A 22 -1.76 -11.43 5.98
C ASN A 22 -0.45 -11.59 6.78
N LYS A 23 0.60 -12.16 6.17
CA LYS A 23 1.93 -12.24 6.80
C LYS A 23 2.47 -10.86 7.19
N ALA A 24 2.31 -9.87 6.33
CA ALA A 24 2.74 -8.50 6.60
C ALA A 24 1.93 -7.86 7.75
N GLN A 25 0.62 -8.09 7.81
CA GLN A 25 -0.23 -7.63 8.91
C GLN A 25 0.18 -8.26 10.24
N ILE A 26 0.40 -9.58 10.27
CA ILE A 26 0.88 -10.29 11.46
C ILE A 26 2.26 -9.75 11.88
N TYR A 27 3.17 -9.53 10.94
CA TYR A 27 4.48 -8.96 11.23
C TYR A 27 4.38 -7.56 11.84
N ALA A 28 3.53 -6.69 11.28
CA ALA A 28 3.29 -5.34 11.81
C ALA A 28 2.73 -5.38 13.23
N TRP A 29 1.75 -6.27 13.49
CA TRP A 29 1.20 -6.48 14.82
C TRP A 29 2.27 -6.95 15.82
N ARG A 30 3.10 -7.94 15.45
CA ARG A 30 4.21 -8.43 16.29
C ARG A 30 5.27 -7.35 16.56
N LYS A 31 5.38 -6.34 15.70
CA LYS A 31 6.27 -5.18 15.88
C LYS A 31 5.62 -4.00 16.61
N GLY A 32 4.41 -4.16 17.12
CA GLY A 32 3.72 -3.11 17.88
C GLY A 32 3.24 -1.93 17.03
N ILE A 33 3.07 -2.13 15.73
CA ILE A 33 2.43 -1.12 14.88
C ILE A 33 0.98 -0.95 15.32
N LYS A 34 0.63 0.28 15.74
CA LYS A 34 -0.68 0.60 16.31
C LYS A 34 -1.82 0.50 15.29
N THR A 35 -1.59 0.95 14.07
CA THR A 35 -2.63 1.06 13.03
C THR A 35 -2.06 0.84 11.63
N LEU A 36 -2.84 0.19 10.77
CA LEU A 36 -2.65 0.15 9.32
C LEU A 36 -3.84 0.86 8.70
N TYR A 37 -3.58 1.84 7.84
CA TYR A 37 -4.64 2.66 7.24
C TYR A 37 -5.07 2.11 5.89
N TYR A 38 -4.13 1.97 4.94
CA TYR A 38 -4.41 1.38 3.63
C TYR A 38 -3.39 0.33 3.25
N ILE A 39 -3.88 -0.67 2.51
CA ILE A 39 -3.07 -1.61 1.75
C ILE A 39 -3.31 -1.29 0.29
N ARG A 40 -2.29 -0.76 -0.38
CA ARG A 40 -2.34 -0.41 -1.80
C ARG A 40 -1.63 -1.49 -2.60
N LEU A 41 -2.27 -1.96 -3.66
CA LEU A 41 -1.63 -2.78 -4.68
C LEU A 41 -1.12 -1.85 -5.78
N ARG A 42 0.06 -2.14 -6.30
CA ARG A 42 0.56 -1.48 -7.51
C ARG A 42 -0.41 -1.85 -8.62
N GLN A 43 -1.07 -0.85 -9.19
CA GLN A 43 -1.94 -1.06 -10.32
C GLN A 43 -1.09 -0.94 -11.58
N MET A 44 -1.17 -1.93 -12.47
CA MET A 44 -0.73 -1.69 -13.84
C MET A 44 -1.62 -0.61 -14.44
N ALA A 45 -1.05 0.24 -15.31
CA ALA A 45 -1.87 1.16 -16.10
C ALA A 45 -2.91 0.33 -16.86
N LEU A 46 -4.18 0.76 -16.78
CA LEU A 46 -5.21 0.15 -17.58
C LEU A 46 -4.94 0.52 -19.05
N GLU A 47 -5.18 -0.42 -19.96
CA GLU A 47 -5.09 -0.15 -21.39
C GLU A 47 -6.00 1.04 -21.73
N GLY A 48 -5.45 2.09 -22.36
CA GLY A 48 -6.17 3.33 -22.65
C GLY A 48 -6.18 4.38 -21.52
N THR A 49 -5.56 4.12 -20.37
CA THR A 49 -5.23 5.16 -19.35
C THR A 49 -3.76 5.55 -19.38
N GLU A 50 -3.07 5.28 -20.48
CA GLU A 50 -1.68 5.65 -20.67
C GLU A 50 -1.59 7.18 -20.71
N ILE A 51 -0.85 7.73 -19.76
CA ILE A 51 -0.70 9.18 -19.59
C ILE A 51 0.48 9.63 -20.44
N GLU A 52 0.34 9.59 -21.77
CA GLU A 52 1.32 10.24 -22.65
C GLU A 52 1.19 11.77 -22.48
N GLY A 53 2.12 12.36 -21.72
CA GLY A 53 2.35 13.81 -21.72
C GLY A 53 1.69 14.66 -20.63
N CYS A 54 0.98 14.08 -19.64
CA CYS A 54 0.45 14.89 -18.54
C CYS A 54 1.46 14.99 -17.37
N VAL A 55 2.05 16.18 -17.23
CA VAL A 55 3.03 16.53 -16.17
C VAL A 55 2.42 16.49 -14.76
N SER A 56 1.08 16.50 -14.64
CA SER A 56 0.37 16.59 -13.34
C SER A 56 -0.66 15.47 -13.08
N CYS A 57 -0.76 14.45 -13.94
CA CYS A 57 -1.79 13.41 -13.81
C CYS A 57 -1.30 12.13 -13.09
N ALA A 58 -0.15 12.18 -12.42
CA ALA A 58 0.33 11.05 -11.64
C ALA A 58 -0.55 10.87 -10.38
N LEU A 59 -1.20 9.71 -10.28
CA LEU A 59 -1.99 9.22 -9.13
C LEU A 59 -1.12 8.83 -7.93
#